data_AF-D6KGW6-F1
#
_entry.id   AF-D6KGW6-F1
#
_cell.length_a   1.000
_cell.length_b   1.000
_cell.length_c   1.000
_cell.angle_alpha   90.00
_cell.angle_beta   90.00
_cell.angle_gamma   90.00
#
_symmetry.space_group_name_H-M   'P 1'
#
loop_
_entity.id
_entity.type
_entity.pdbx_description
1 polymer ?
#
loop_
_entity_poly.entity_id
_entity_poly.type
_entity_poly.pdbx_seq_one_letter_code
_entity_poly.pdbx_strand_id
1 'polypeptide(L)'
;MPTAPTEQPSTQRTDPSTGAAVTAPLAGLGQVPWSDIRDSTGSAAAVPQLLRRVARGDAATARVALEELRERICQYGFVVEQATAATVPFLWELAQLPHVTCRPQIIQLLKSIADARQWESVAAVYPKLLNHRENPAVWERRARQAVRARRGALDTLLTEPDGEIARATTELADALAE
;
A
#
# COMPACT_ATOMS: atom_id res chain seq x y z
N MET A 1 20.49 36.70 -64.54
CA MET A 1 20.66 37.73 -63.49
C MET A 1 19.62 37.44 -62.40
N PRO A 2 19.99 37.59 -61.11
CA PRO A 2 19.55 36.85 -59.90
C PRO A 2 18.24 37.42 -59.31
N THR A 3 17.49 36.90 -58.31
CA THR A 3 17.68 35.94 -57.20
C THR A 3 16.30 35.60 -56.62
N ALA A 4 16.12 34.38 -56.07
CA ALA A 4 15.04 34.03 -55.14
C ALA A 4 15.23 34.73 -53.78
N PRO A 5 14.21 34.75 -52.89
CA PRO A 5 14.25 33.76 -51.81
C PRO A 5 12.89 33.11 -51.47
N THR A 6 12.95 31.78 -51.43
CA THR A 6 12.35 30.81 -50.50
C THR A 6 11.41 31.33 -49.40
N GLU A 7 10.11 31.04 -49.52
CA GLU A 7 9.24 30.81 -48.35
C GLU A 7 9.00 29.31 -48.19
N GLN A 8 9.42 28.80 -47.03
CA GLN A 8 9.34 27.40 -46.66
C GLN A 8 7.90 27.05 -46.20
N PRO A 9 7.36 25.88 -46.58
CA PRO A 9 6.09 25.42 -46.07
C PRO A 9 6.23 25.06 -44.58
N SER A 10 5.40 25.72 -43.76
CA SER A 10 5.25 25.44 -42.33
C SER A 10 4.73 24.01 -42.17
N THR A 11 5.65 23.09 -41.90
CA THR A 11 5.35 21.69 -41.60
C THR A 11 4.88 21.62 -40.16
N GLN A 12 3.57 21.79 -39.95
CA GLN A 12 2.94 21.46 -38.67
C GLN A 12 2.87 19.92 -38.59
N ARG A 13 3.95 19.35 -38.07
CA ARG A 13 4.07 17.93 -37.80
C ARG A 13 3.25 17.60 -36.55
N THR A 14 2.43 16.57 -36.74
CA THR A 14 1.59 15.83 -35.82
C THR A 14 2.27 15.49 -34.48
N ASP A 15 1.45 15.55 -33.43
CA ASP A 15 1.14 14.47 -32.49
C ASP A 15 1.39 14.67 -30.98
N PRO A 16 0.51 14.06 -30.16
CA PRO A 16 0.16 14.50 -28.82
C PRO A 16 1.15 13.96 -27.81
N SER A 17 1.69 14.83 -26.96
CA SER A 17 2.24 14.36 -25.69
C SER A 17 1.08 14.18 -24.71
N THR A 18 0.27 13.14 -24.94
CA THR A 18 -0.28 12.38 -23.81
C THR A 18 0.93 11.71 -23.18
N GLY A 19 1.67 12.49 -22.40
CA GLY A 19 2.51 11.93 -21.37
C GLY A 19 1.55 11.12 -20.52
N ALA A 20 1.60 9.79 -20.67
CA ALA A 20 1.08 8.89 -19.67
C ALA A 20 1.54 9.47 -18.35
N ALA A 21 0.61 10.00 -17.57
CA ALA A 21 0.91 10.50 -16.25
C ALA A 21 1.58 9.31 -15.57
N VAL A 22 2.90 9.37 -15.42
CA VAL A 22 3.64 8.43 -14.63
C VAL A 22 3.07 8.69 -13.25
N THR A 23 2.07 7.89 -12.87
CA THR A 23 1.35 8.06 -11.62
C THR A 23 2.42 8.00 -10.56
N ALA A 24 2.74 9.16 -9.98
CA ALA A 24 3.78 9.24 -8.99
C ALA A 24 3.40 8.23 -7.88
N PRO A 25 4.31 7.33 -7.48
CA PRO A 25 4.05 6.39 -6.40
C PRO A 25 3.41 7.12 -5.22
N LEU A 26 2.32 6.56 -4.68
CA LEU A 26 1.64 7.10 -3.51
C LEU A 26 0.89 8.44 -3.74
N ALA A 27 0.45 8.74 -4.97
CA ALA A 27 -0.28 9.98 -5.30
C ALA A 27 -1.56 10.20 -4.45
N GLY A 28 -2.20 9.12 -3.98
CA GLY A 28 -3.40 9.18 -3.14
C GLY A 28 -3.17 9.57 -1.68
N LEU A 29 -1.92 9.70 -1.20
CA LEU A 29 -1.64 9.95 0.22
C LEU A 29 -2.29 11.23 0.76
N GLY A 30 -2.42 12.28 -0.06
CA GLY A 30 -3.02 13.54 0.36
C GLY A 30 -4.55 13.51 0.47
N GLN A 31 -5.20 12.46 -0.01
CA GLN A 31 -6.66 12.33 0.00
C GLN A 31 -7.19 11.69 1.28
N VAL A 32 -6.33 10.99 2.03
CA VAL A 32 -6.69 10.35 3.29
C VAL A 32 -6.49 11.36 4.43
N PRO A 33 -7.50 11.59 5.30
CA PRO A 33 -7.37 12.48 6.45
C PRO A 33 -6.60 11.80 7.58
N TRP A 34 -5.29 11.63 7.41
CA TRP A 34 -4.43 10.87 8.35
C TRP A 34 -4.45 11.40 9.78
N SER A 35 -4.64 12.70 9.96
CA SER A 35 -4.73 13.32 11.28
C SER A 35 -6.02 12.95 12.03
N ASP A 36 -7.07 12.58 11.30
CA ASP A 36 -8.41 12.28 11.85
C ASP A 36 -8.60 10.80 12.18
N ILE A 37 -7.66 9.95 11.77
CA ILE A 37 -7.66 8.51 12.04
C ILE A 37 -6.50 8.15 12.98
N ARG A 38 -6.72 7.11 13.78
CA ARG A 38 -5.77 6.66 14.79
C ARG A 38 -4.87 5.54 14.29
N ASP A 39 -3.61 5.62 14.70
CA ASP A 39 -2.68 4.50 14.74
C ASP A 39 -2.37 4.17 16.22
N SER A 40 -1.48 3.22 16.48
CA SER A 40 -1.13 2.84 17.86
C SER A 40 -0.44 3.95 18.68
N THR A 41 0.03 5.02 18.03
CA THR A 41 0.61 6.22 18.66
C THR A 41 -0.43 7.34 18.89
N GLY A 42 -1.67 7.10 18.47
CA GLY A 42 -2.82 7.97 18.69
C GLY A 42 -3.29 8.73 17.45
N SER A 43 -2.38 9.20 16.59
CA SER A 43 -2.71 9.87 15.32
C SER A 43 -1.85 9.32 14.19
N ALA A 44 -2.48 8.99 13.06
CA ALA A 44 -1.78 8.40 11.91
C ALA A 44 -1.07 9.43 11.02
N ALA A 45 -0.91 10.68 11.45
CA ALA A 45 -0.29 11.75 10.67
C ALA A 45 1.15 11.44 10.21
N ALA A 46 1.85 10.52 10.89
CA ALA A 46 3.20 10.09 10.50
C ALA A 46 3.23 9.01 9.40
N VAL A 47 2.12 8.28 9.18
CA VAL A 47 2.05 7.16 8.23
C VAL A 47 2.48 7.55 6.80
N PRO A 48 2.06 8.71 6.23
CA PRO A 48 2.50 9.12 4.90
C PRO A 48 4.01 9.29 4.77
N GLN A 49 4.68 9.77 5.82
CA GLN A 49 6.13 9.93 5.81
C GLN A 49 6.83 8.58 5.83
N LEU A 50 6.32 7.62 6.60
CA LEU A 50 6.86 6.26 6.63
C LEU A 50 6.70 5.57 5.28
N LEU A 51 5.52 5.64 4.65
CA LEU A 51 5.31 5.09 3.31
C LEU A 51 6.27 5.69 2.26
N ARG A 52 6.54 7.00 2.33
CA ARG A 52 7.54 7.65 1.45
C ARG A 52 8.97 7.18 1.73
N ARG A 53 9.33 6.94 2.99
CA ARG A 53 10.64 6.38 3.36
C ARG A 53 10.79 4.94 2.88
N VAL A 54 9.74 4.13 2.95
CA VAL A 54 9.71 2.78 2.37
C VAL A 54 9.91 2.85 0.85
N ALA A 55 9.27 3.80 0.18
CA ALA A 55 9.35 3.94 -1.28
C ALA A 55 10.70 4.42 -1.81
N ARG A 56 11.37 5.34 -1.08
CA ARG A 56 12.55 6.07 -1.58
C ARG A 56 13.84 5.81 -0.81
N GLY A 57 13.76 5.15 0.33
CA GLY A 57 14.92 4.84 1.15
C GLY A 57 15.79 3.75 0.53
N ASP A 58 17.06 3.71 0.93
CA ASP A 58 17.89 2.52 0.73
C ASP A 58 17.32 1.30 1.47
N ALA A 59 17.89 0.12 1.23
CA ALA A 59 17.39 -1.13 1.80
C ALA A 59 17.29 -1.14 3.34
N ALA A 60 18.21 -0.50 4.05
CA ALA A 60 18.16 -0.44 5.51
C ALA A 60 17.09 0.56 5.97
N THR A 61 17.07 1.75 5.37
CA THR A 61 16.11 2.81 5.68
C THR A 61 14.67 2.34 5.40
N ALA A 62 14.44 1.67 4.27
CA ALA A 62 13.13 1.17 3.87
C ALA A 62 12.62 0.06 4.81
N ARG A 63 13.50 -0.84 5.25
CA ARG A 63 13.16 -1.87 6.25
C ARG A 63 12.80 -1.27 7.60
N VAL A 64 13.62 -0.36 8.11
CA VAL A 64 13.33 0.33 9.39
C VAL A 64 12.00 1.08 9.31
N ALA A 65 11.75 1.80 8.21
CA ALA A 65 10.49 2.52 8.03
C ALA A 65 9.28 1.58 7.92
N LEU A 66 9.44 0.40 7.32
CA LEU A 66 8.38 -0.60 7.23
C LEU A 66 8.09 -1.25 8.58
N GLU A 67 9.11 -1.53 9.38
CA GLU A 67 8.94 -2.06 10.74
C GLU A 67 8.23 -1.04 11.64
N GLU A 68 8.63 0.22 11.59
CA GLU A 68 7.93 1.29 12.32
C GLU A 68 6.48 1.44 11.84
N LEU A 69 6.24 1.34 10.53
CA LEU A 69 4.89 1.36 9.98
C LEU A 69 4.06 0.17 10.50
N ARG A 70 4.63 -1.04 10.52
CA ARG A 70 3.98 -2.23 11.05
C ARG A 70 3.59 -2.03 12.52
N GLU A 71 4.47 -1.50 13.36
CA GLU A 71 4.16 -1.23 14.77
C GLU A 71 3.04 -0.20 14.97
N ARG A 72 2.82 0.68 13.99
CA ARG A 72 1.76 1.67 14.01
C ARG A 72 0.41 1.15 13.56
N ILE A 73 0.39 0.28 12.54
CA ILE A 73 -0.86 -0.15 11.87
C ILE A 73 -1.19 -1.63 12.04
N CYS A 74 -0.29 -2.46 12.57
CA CYS A 74 -0.53 -3.88 12.78
C CYS A 74 0.36 -4.37 13.94
N GLN A 75 0.06 -3.90 15.15
CA GLN A 75 0.83 -4.24 16.34
C GLN A 75 0.91 -5.75 16.53
N TYR A 76 2.09 -6.22 16.94
CA TYR A 76 2.40 -7.64 17.15
C TYR A 76 2.17 -8.54 15.92
N GLY A 77 1.95 -7.96 14.73
CA GLY A 77 1.67 -8.67 13.49
C GLY A 77 0.24 -9.21 13.36
N PHE A 78 -0.67 -8.85 14.26
CA PHE A 78 -2.05 -9.33 14.23
C PHE A 78 -3.10 -8.37 14.83
N VAL A 79 -2.69 -7.30 15.50
CA VAL A 79 -3.59 -6.28 16.08
C VAL A 79 -3.63 -5.09 15.14
N VAL A 80 -4.71 -4.97 14.36
CA VAL A 80 -4.88 -3.84 13.45
C VAL A 80 -5.43 -2.60 14.16
N GLU A 81 -5.15 -1.44 13.58
CA GLU A 81 -5.59 -0.13 14.02
C GLU A 81 -6.56 0.51 13.02
N GLN A 82 -7.15 1.64 13.39
CA GLN A 82 -8.09 2.35 12.51
C GLN A 82 -7.44 2.74 11.16
N ALA A 83 -6.17 3.13 11.16
CA ALA A 83 -5.44 3.55 9.96
C ALA A 83 -5.00 2.41 9.03
N THR A 84 -5.12 1.15 9.45
CA THR A 84 -4.63 -0.01 8.68
C THR A 84 -5.30 -0.12 7.33
N ALA A 85 -6.63 -0.04 7.30
CA ALA A 85 -7.40 -0.18 6.06
C ALA A 85 -7.05 0.91 5.03
N ALA A 86 -6.77 2.14 5.49
CA ALA A 86 -6.36 3.23 4.61
C ALA A 86 -4.91 3.07 4.10
N THR A 87 -4.07 2.36 4.84
CA THR A 87 -2.67 2.08 4.47
C THR A 87 -2.54 0.97 3.42
N VAL A 88 -3.42 -0.04 3.47
CA VAL A 88 -3.36 -1.23 2.60
C VAL A 88 -3.25 -0.95 1.09
N PRO A 89 -4.02 -0.02 0.50
CA PRO A 89 -3.87 0.33 -0.92
C PRO A 89 -2.43 0.73 -1.29
N PHE A 90 -1.78 1.50 -0.43
CA PHE A 90 -0.40 1.96 -0.64
C PHE A 90 0.62 0.83 -0.46
N LEU A 91 0.39 -0.11 0.47
CA LEU A 91 1.23 -1.31 0.59
C LEU A 91 1.19 -2.15 -0.70
N TRP A 92 0.00 -2.31 -1.31
CA TRP A 92 -0.12 -2.98 -2.61
C TRP A 92 0.62 -2.26 -3.73
N GLU A 93 0.59 -0.93 -3.75
CA GLU A 93 1.36 -0.15 -4.72
C GLU A 93 2.86 -0.38 -4.53
N LEU A 94 3.36 -0.25 -3.29
CA LEU A 94 4.78 -0.46 -2.99
C LEU A 94 5.27 -1.87 -3.30
N ALA A 95 4.44 -2.90 -3.05
CA ALA A 95 4.76 -4.29 -3.38
C ALA A 95 4.96 -4.51 -4.88
N GLN A 96 4.39 -3.68 -5.75
CA GLN A 96 4.48 -3.80 -7.21
C GLN A 96 5.61 -2.95 -7.82
N LEU A 97 6.28 -2.10 -7.03
CA LEU A 97 7.34 -1.23 -7.53
C LEU A 97 8.70 -1.93 -7.51
N PRO A 98 9.33 -2.19 -8.66
CA PRO A 98 10.58 -2.97 -8.71
C PRO A 98 11.76 -2.34 -7.98
N HIS A 99 11.76 -1.01 -7.80
CA HIS A 99 12.82 -0.28 -7.10
C HIS A 99 12.68 -0.34 -5.57
N VAL A 100 11.54 -0.78 -5.04
CA VAL A 100 11.36 -0.94 -3.60
C VAL A 100 12.10 -2.21 -3.16
N THR A 101 13.02 -2.06 -2.22
CA THR A 101 13.93 -3.15 -1.83
C THR A 101 13.36 -4.12 -0.79
N CYS A 102 12.26 -3.74 -0.11
CA CYS A 102 11.63 -4.55 0.94
C CYS A 102 10.25 -5.11 0.54
N ARG A 103 10.06 -5.39 -0.76
CA ARG A 103 8.79 -5.96 -1.29
C ARG A 103 8.37 -7.25 -0.59
N PRO A 104 9.25 -8.24 -0.31
CA PRO A 104 8.85 -9.45 0.40
C PRO A 104 8.24 -9.13 1.78
N GLN A 105 8.83 -8.19 2.53
CA GLN A 105 8.35 -7.80 3.86
C GLN A 105 7.02 -7.04 3.78
N ILE A 106 6.80 -6.25 2.73
CA ILE A 106 5.50 -5.59 2.49
C ILE A 106 4.41 -6.63 2.23
N ILE A 107 4.70 -7.66 1.43
CA ILE A 107 3.77 -8.75 1.13
C ILE A 107 3.44 -9.54 2.41
N GLN A 108 4.44 -9.80 3.25
CA GLN A 108 4.24 -10.42 4.57
C GLN A 108 3.37 -9.56 5.49
N LEU A 109 3.53 -8.23 5.48
CA LEU A 109 2.64 -7.33 6.21
C LEU A 109 1.19 -7.39 5.70
N LEU A 110 0.99 -7.44 4.38
CA LEU A 110 -0.34 -7.64 3.79
C LEU A 110 -0.97 -8.97 4.25
N LYS A 111 -0.18 -10.03 4.37
CA LYS A 111 -0.61 -11.33 4.90
C LYS A 111 -1.02 -11.23 6.36
N SER A 112 -0.18 -10.64 7.22
CA SER A 112 -0.51 -10.38 8.63
C SER A 112 -1.84 -9.62 8.79
N ILE A 113 -2.11 -8.64 7.93
CA ILE A 113 -3.37 -7.89 7.93
C ILE A 113 -4.55 -8.76 7.46
N ALA A 114 -4.36 -9.63 6.47
CA ALA A 114 -5.38 -10.56 5.99
C ALA A 114 -5.80 -11.58 7.07
N ASP A 115 -4.81 -12.05 7.85
CA ASP A 115 -4.93 -13.04 8.92
C ASP A 115 -5.46 -12.46 10.24
N ALA A 116 -5.42 -11.13 10.42
CA ALA A 116 -5.88 -10.49 11.64
C ALA A 116 -7.34 -10.87 11.98
N ARG A 117 -7.50 -11.52 13.13
CA ARG A 117 -8.75 -12.06 13.72
C ARG A 117 -8.91 -11.70 15.20
N GLN A 118 -7.96 -10.95 15.78
CA GLN A 118 -7.92 -10.78 17.22
C GLN A 118 -9.11 -9.99 17.72
N TRP A 119 -9.49 -8.91 17.03
CA TRP A 119 -10.63 -8.11 17.47
C TRP A 119 -11.96 -8.85 17.31
N GLU A 120 -12.12 -9.63 16.24
CA GLU A 120 -13.27 -10.52 16.08
C GLU A 120 -13.32 -11.59 17.20
N SER A 121 -12.18 -12.19 17.54
CA SER A 121 -12.08 -13.21 18.60
C SER A 121 -12.40 -12.63 19.98
N VAL A 122 -11.84 -11.46 20.31
CA VAL A 122 -12.12 -10.78 21.59
C VAL A 122 -13.59 -10.34 21.64
N ALA A 123 -14.16 -9.84 20.56
CA ALA A 123 -15.56 -9.44 20.51
C ALA A 123 -16.52 -10.63 20.68
N ALA A 124 -16.15 -11.84 20.25
CA ALA A 124 -16.94 -13.05 20.46
C ALA A 124 -17.04 -13.42 21.96
N VAL A 125 -15.96 -13.23 22.72
CA VAL A 125 -15.94 -13.49 24.18
C VAL A 125 -16.52 -12.31 24.97
N TYR A 126 -16.30 -11.08 24.50
CA TYR A 126 -16.74 -9.84 25.15
C TYR A 126 -17.55 -8.97 24.17
N PRO A 127 -18.83 -9.29 23.92
CA PRO A 127 -19.67 -8.58 22.95
C PRO A 127 -19.82 -7.08 23.22
N LYS A 128 -19.62 -6.65 24.47
CA LYS A 128 -19.65 -5.23 24.86
C LYS A 128 -18.60 -4.40 24.12
N LEU A 129 -17.51 -5.00 23.63
CA LEU A 129 -16.49 -4.33 22.82
C LEU A 129 -17.07 -3.75 21.51
N LEU A 130 -18.10 -4.39 20.96
CA LEU A 130 -18.79 -3.93 19.74
C LEU A 130 -19.58 -2.64 19.95
N ASN A 131 -19.91 -2.31 21.21
CA ASN A 131 -20.64 -1.09 21.57
C ASN A 131 -19.71 0.12 21.74
N HIS A 132 -18.38 -0.08 21.66
CA HIS A 132 -17.45 1.04 21.68
C HIS A 132 -17.59 1.85 20.39
N ARG A 133 -17.61 3.18 20.53
CA ARG A 133 -17.72 4.14 19.42
C ARG A 133 -16.70 3.90 18.29
N GLU A 134 -15.56 3.34 18.64
CA GLU A 134 -14.44 3.06 17.74
C GLU A 134 -14.51 1.66 17.10
N ASN A 135 -15.19 0.69 17.73
CA ASN A 135 -15.41 -0.70 17.29
C ASN A 135 -14.23 -1.34 16.53
N PRO A 136 -13.19 -1.83 17.23
CA PRO A 136 -11.99 -2.39 16.62
C PRO A 136 -12.23 -3.58 15.68
N ALA A 137 -13.29 -4.37 15.89
CA ALA A 137 -13.66 -5.46 14.99
C ALA A 137 -14.07 -4.95 13.59
N VAL A 138 -14.60 -3.73 13.49
CA VAL A 138 -14.88 -3.08 12.20
C VAL A 138 -13.59 -2.68 11.50
N TRP A 139 -12.55 -2.24 12.23
CA TRP A 139 -11.25 -1.93 11.65
C TRP A 139 -10.61 -3.17 11.04
N GLU A 140 -10.62 -4.28 11.77
CA GLU A 140 -10.15 -5.59 11.31
C GLU A 140 -10.85 -6.03 10.03
N ARG A 141 -12.18 -6.00 10.02
CA ARG A 141 -12.96 -6.34 8.84
C ARG A 141 -12.61 -5.45 7.64
N ARG A 142 -12.51 -4.14 7.84
CA ARG A 142 -12.18 -3.17 6.77
C ARG A 142 -10.77 -3.39 6.24
N ALA A 143 -9.79 -3.63 7.12
CA ALA A 143 -8.42 -3.87 6.73
C ALA A 143 -8.30 -5.12 5.85
N ARG A 144 -8.95 -6.21 6.25
CA ARG A 144 -9.02 -7.44 5.47
C ARG A 144 -9.73 -7.29 4.13
N GLN A 145 -10.84 -6.56 4.11
CA GLN A 145 -11.56 -6.26 2.88
C GLN A 145 -10.67 -5.45 1.93
N ALA A 146 -9.91 -4.49 2.44
CA ALA A 146 -8.97 -3.72 1.64
C ALA A 146 -7.87 -4.60 1.02
N VAL A 147 -7.38 -5.62 1.75
CA VAL A 147 -6.40 -6.57 1.19
C VAL A 147 -7.05 -7.41 0.08
N ARG A 148 -8.22 -8.00 0.35
CA ARG A 148 -8.98 -8.83 -0.61
C ARG A 148 -9.39 -8.06 -1.87
N ALA A 149 -9.70 -6.77 -1.76
CA ALA A 149 -10.15 -5.93 -2.87
C ALA A 149 -9.08 -5.77 -3.96
N ARG A 150 -7.79 -5.89 -3.62
CA ARG A 150 -6.66 -5.79 -4.56
C ARG A 150 -6.00 -7.14 -4.86
N ARG A 151 -6.68 -8.26 -4.63
CA ARG A 151 -6.15 -9.61 -4.91
C ARG A 151 -5.65 -9.82 -6.35
N GLY A 152 -6.16 -9.07 -7.32
CA GLY A 152 -5.70 -9.15 -8.72
C GLY A 152 -4.23 -8.73 -8.92
N ALA A 153 -3.63 -8.05 -7.94
CA ALA A 153 -2.19 -7.75 -7.96
C ALA A 153 -1.32 -8.98 -7.66
N LEU A 154 -1.89 -10.07 -7.11
CA LEU A 154 -1.16 -11.32 -6.85
C LEU A 154 -0.62 -11.93 -8.13
N ASP A 155 -1.39 -11.90 -9.23
CA ASP A 155 -1.00 -12.52 -10.50
C ASP A 155 0.32 -11.93 -11.01
N THR A 156 0.49 -10.61 -10.91
CA THR A 156 1.74 -9.94 -11.26
C THR A 156 2.89 -10.36 -10.34
N LEU A 157 2.65 -10.40 -9.02
CA LEU A 157 3.69 -10.76 -8.04
C LEU A 157 4.10 -12.23 -8.10
N LEU A 158 3.20 -13.14 -8.47
CA LEU A 158 3.50 -14.56 -8.65
C LEU A 158 4.39 -14.83 -9.88
N THR A 159 4.37 -13.93 -10.87
CA THR A 159 5.24 -14.02 -12.06
C THR A 159 6.64 -13.47 -11.83
N GLU A 160 6.92 -12.89 -10.66
CA GLU A 160 8.23 -12.35 -10.32
C GLU A 160 9.28 -13.48 -10.22
N PRO A 161 10.48 -13.30 -10.80
CA PRO A 161 11.55 -14.29 -10.73
C PRO A 161 12.19 -14.39 -9.34
N ASP A 162 11.95 -13.42 -8.46
CA ASP A 162 12.45 -13.40 -7.09
C ASP A 162 11.73 -14.44 -6.23
N GLY A 163 12.48 -15.45 -5.76
CA GLY A 163 11.94 -16.55 -4.96
C GLY A 163 11.37 -16.12 -3.59
N GLU A 164 11.86 -15.03 -2.99
CA GLU A 164 11.30 -14.51 -1.74
C GLU A 164 9.96 -13.83 -1.99
N ILE A 165 9.85 -13.07 -3.08
CA ILE A 165 8.59 -12.43 -3.50
C ILE A 165 7.56 -13.50 -3.85
N ALA A 166 7.94 -14.49 -4.65
CA ALA A 166 7.04 -15.59 -5.03
C ALA A 166 6.53 -16.35 -3.79
N ARG A 167 7.43 -16.73 -2.87
CA ARG A 167 7.04 -17.42 -1.63
C ARG A 167 6.08 -16.59 -0.78
N ALA A 168 6.41 -15.32 -0.51
CA ALA A 168 5.56 -14.45 0.28
C ALA A 168 4.18 -14.23 -0.38
N THR A 169 4.15 -14.16 -1.72
CA THR A 169 2.91 -13.99 -2.49
C THR A 169 2.04 -15.24 -2.43
N THR A 170 2.61 -16.43 -2.51
CA THR A 170 1.88 -17.70 -2.32
C THR A 170 1.26 -17.78 -0.92
N GLU A 171 2.03 -17.47 0.12
CA GLU A 171 1.53 -17.47 1.50
C GLU A 171 0.39 -16.45 1.71
N LEU A 172 0.45 -15.29 1.02
CA LEU A 172 -0.63 -14.31 1.01
C LEU A 172 -1.86 -14.83 0.22
N ALA A 173 -1.65 -15.50 -0.91
CA ALA A 173 -2.74 -16.07 -1.70
C ALA A 173 -3.51 -17.13 -0.90
N ASP A 174 -2.81 -17.99 -0.17
CA ASP A 174 -3.41 -18.99 0.72
C ASP A 174 -4.26 -18.33 1.81
N ALA A 175 -3.72 -17.30 2.48
CA ALA A 175 -4.45 -16.53 3.50
C ALA A 175 -5.71 -15.81 2.98
N LEU A 176 -5.79 -15.55 1.67
CA LEU A 176 -6.93 -14.93 1.03
C LEU A 176 -7.96 -15.94 0.50
N ALA A 177 -7.59 -17.22 0.39
CA ALA A 177 -8.48 -18.31 0.02
C ALA A 177 -9.33 -18.81 1.21
N GLU A 178 -8.88 -18.56 2.45
CA GLU A 178 -9.64 -18.76 3.70
C GLU A 178 -10.67 -17.64 3.99
#